data_AF-I8TGA3-F1
#
_entry.id   AF-I8TGA3-F1
#
_cell.length_a   1.000
_cell.length_b   1.000
_cell.length_c   1.000
_cell.angle_alpha   90.00
_cell.angle_beta   90.00
_cell.angle_gamma   90.00
#
_symmetry.space_group_name_H-M   'P 1'
#
loop_
_entity.id
_entity.type
_entity.pdbx_description
1 polymer ?
#
loop_
_entity_poly.entity_id
_entity_poly.type
_entity_poly.pdbx_seq_one_letter_code
_entity_poly.pdbx_strand_id
1 'polypeptide(L)'
;MLNVHSVNWIEIEGYYTRGNKDGIIVQAKIAPLGKQHSNAFVISRLTDDPASRLAFRVTLKDGKGVQKVLYLKSPQNSLEAIFKANSLVDWLDGATLDTLKTRCRRHICINLKNIAVAEDLKLFLGGAYILDDGFTVQENTIYCKAHKSRQQ
;
A
#
# COMPACT_ATOMS: atom_id res chain seq x y z
N MET A 1 14.25 22.87 4.92
CA MET A 1 12.83 22.55 4.66
C MET A 1 12.78 21.15 4.07
N LEU A 2 12.31 20.16 4.83
CA LEU A 2 12.21 18.77 4.34
C LEU A 2 10.91 18.66 3.54
N ASN A 3 10.99 18.58 2.22
CA ASN A 3 9.83 18.23 1.40
C ASN A 3 9.59 16.73 1.54
N VAL A 4 8.62 16.36 2.37
CA VAL A 4 8.18 14.95 2.50
C VAL A 4 7.31 14.63 1.29
N HIS A 5 7.87 13.91 0.33
CA HIS A 5 7.12 13.34 -0.79
C HIS A 5 6.55 11.99 -0.33
N SER A 6 5.27 11.97 0.04
CA SER A 6 4.55 10.72 0.30
C SER A 6 4.24 10.06 -1.04
N VAL A 7 4.77 8.85 -1.27
CA VAL A 7 4.56 8.08 -2.53
C VAL A 7 3.36 7.12 -2.40
N ASN A 8 3.06 6.67 -1.19
CA ASN A 8 1.92 5.80 -0.89
C ASN A 8 1.35 6.11 0.49
N TRP A 9 0.03 5.97 0.62
CA TRP A 9 -0.68 5.97 1.89
C TRP A 9 -1.28 4.57 2.09
N ILE A 10 -0.85 3.86 3.13
CA ILE A 10 -1.52 2.65 3.58
C ILE A 10 -2.21 2.98 4.90
N GLU A 11 -3.54 3.05 4.83
CA GLU A 11 -4.37 3.15 6.02
C GLU A 11 -4.58 1.76 6.60
N ILE A 12 -4.37 1.65 7.91
CA ILE A 12 -4.48 0.42 8.67
C ILE A 12 -5.60 0.62 9.67
N GLU A 13 -6.77 0.05 9.38
CA GLU A 13 -7.87 0.00 10.31
C GLU A 13 -7.77 -1.24 11.20
N GLY A 14 -7.78 -1.04 12.52
CA GLY A 14 -7.78 -2.11 13.50
C GLY A 14 -8.64 -1.73 14.70
N TYR A 15 -9.46 -2.66 15.17
CA TYR A 15 -10.26 -2.47 16.38
C TYR A 15 -9.42 -2.85 17.60
N TYR A 16 -8.95 -1.85 18.35
CA TYR A 16 -8.18 -2.08 19.56
C TYR A 16 -9.04 -1.80 20.79
N THR A 17 -9.05 -2.73 21.73
CA THR A 17 -9.73 -2.54 23.00
C THR A 17 -9.01 -1.47 23.82
N ARG A 18 -9.79 -0.60 24.47
CA ARG A 18 -9.39 0.60 25.24
C ARG A 18 -8.31 0.39 26.33
N GLY A 19 -7.85 -0.84 26.56
CA GLY A 19 -6.98 -1.24 27.67
C GLY A 19 -5.47 -1.18 27.40
N ASN A 20 -5.03 -0.84 26.19
CA ASN A 20 -3.59 -0.80 25.86
C ASN A 20 -2.97 0.57 26.24
N LYS A 21 -2.61 0.73 27.52
CA LYS A 21 -1.94 1.93 28.04
C LYS A 21 -0.47 2.04 27.59
N ASP A 22 0.14 0.92 27.16
CA ASP A 22 1.59 0.81 26.91
C ASP A 22 1.97 0.92 25.42
N GLY A 23 0.98 1.17 24.56
CA GLY A 23 1.17 1.54 23.16
C GLY A 23 1.05 0.39 22.15
N ILE A 24 1.01 0.77 20.88
CA ILE A 24 0.90 -0.14 19.73
C ILE A 24 2.15 0.05 18.87
N ILE A 25 2.84 -1.05 18.55
CA ILE A 25 3.96 -1.03 17.60
C ILE A 25 3.52 -1.72 16.32
N VAL A 26 3.61 -1.00 15.19
CA VAL A 26 3.39 -1.55 13.85
C VAL A 26 4.72 -1.65 13.13
N GLN A 27 5.07 -2.84 12.65
CA GLN A 27 6.31 -3.11 11.92
C GLN A 27 5.95 -3.63 10.51
N ALA A 28 6.46 -2.96 9.48
CA ALA A 28 6.50 -3.53 8.13
C ALA A 28 7.65 -4.55 8.06
N LYS A 29 7.33 -5.77 7.66
CA LYS A 29 8.30 -6.85 7.40
C LYS A 29 8.27 -7.18 5.92
N ILE A 30 9.45 -7.28 5.32
CA ILE A 30 9.63 -7.65 3.92
C ILE A 30 10.43 -8.94 3.87
N ALA A 31 9.85 -9.98 3.28
CA ALA A 31 10.58 -11.20 2.99
C ALA A 31 11.66 -10.95 1.92
N PRO A 32 12.75 -11.74 1.89
CA PRO A 32 13.76 -11.64 0.84
C PRO A 32 13.18 -11.76 -0.57
N LEU A 33 13.90 -11.24 -1.56
CA LEU A 33 13.54 -11.40 -2.97
C LEU A 33 13.32 -12.89 -3.32
N GLY A 34 12.26 -13.16 -4.09
CA GLY A 34 11.86 -14.52 -4.47
C GLY A 34 11.17 -15.34 -3.37
N LYS A 35 10.93 -14.77 -2.17
CA LYS A 35 10.21 -15.47 -1.09
C LYS A 35 8.92 -14.75 -0.72
N GLN A 36 7.84 -15.50 -0.58
CA GLN A 36 6.60 -14.99 0.01
C GLN A 36 6.70 -14.94 1.54
N HIS A 37 6.13 -13.91 2.17
CA HIS A 37 5.99 -13.88 3.61
C HIS A 37 4.78 -14.75 4.03
N SER A 38 4.94 -15.70 4.95
CA SER A 38 3.85 -16.59 5.40
C SER A 38 2.63 -15.82 5.94
N ASN A 39 2.88 -14.66 6.54
CA ASN A 39 1.85 -13.72 7.01
C ASN A 39 1.61 -12.52 6.08
N ALA A 40 1.77 -12.67 4.76
CA ALA A 40 1.61 -11.59 3.79
C ALA A 40 0.34 -10.75 3.99
N PHE A 41 0.45 -9.42 3.86
CA PHE A 41 -0.64 -8.47 4.08
C PHE A 41 -1.76 -8.64 3.04
N VAL A 42 -1.38 -8.85 1.78
CA VAL A 42 -2.28 -9.18 0.68
C VAL A 42 -1.90 -10.53 0.10
N ILE A 43 -2.90 -11.27 -0.36
CA ILE A 43 -2.69 -12.50 -1.13
C ILE A 43 -2.78 -12.11 -2.61
N SER A 44 -1.64 -12.11 -3.30
CA SER A 44 -1.65 -11.98 -4.76
C SER A 44 -1.85 -13.34 -5.43
N ARG A 45 -2.53 -13.33 -6.58
CA ARG A 45 -2.63 -14.48 -7.48
C ARG A 45 -1.37 -14.66 -8.33
N LEU A 46 -0.57 -13.62 -8.49
CA LEU A 46 0.70 -13.66 -9.19
C LEU A 46 1.82 -13.90 -8.17
N THR A 47 2.54 -15.01 -8.33
CA THR A 47 3.56 -15.46 -7.37
C THR A 47 4.78 -14.54 -7.32
N ASP A 48 4.96 -13.69 -8.33
CA ASP A 48 6.05 -12.73 -8.49
C ASP A 48 5.69 -11.31 -8.04
N ASP A 49 4.44 -11.05 -7.62
CA ASP A 49 4.06 -9.73 -7.11
C ASP A 49 4.88 -9.39 -5.84
N PRO A 50 5.57 -8.23 -5.81
CA PRO A 50 6.33 -7.80 -4.64
C PRO A 50 5.50 -7.76 -3.35
N ALA A 51 4.20 -7.45 -3.45
CA ALA A 51 3.28 -7.39 -2.34
C ALA A 51 3.20 -8.68 -1.51
N SER A 52 3.48 -9.83 -2.11
CA SER A 52 3.53 -11.13 -1.43
C SER A 52 4.62 -11.19 -0.35
N ARG A 53 5.63 -10.32 -0.42
CA ARG A 53 6.71 -10.20 0.56
C ARG A 53 6.35 -9.35 1.77
N LEU A 54 5.34 -8.49 1.66
CA LEU A 54 4.99 -7.52 2.71
C LEU A 54 4.10 -8.14 3.77
N ALA A 55 4.44 -7.94 5.04
CA ALA A 55 3.55 -8.22 6.17
C ALA A 55 3.62 -7.10 7.19
N PHE A 56 2.48 -6.73 7.78
CA PHE A 56 2.45 -5.82 8.92
C PHE A 56 2.28 -6.62 10.20
N ARG A 57 3.31 -6.58 11.06
CA ARG A 57 3.28 -7.17 12.39
C ARG A 57 2.91 -6.09 13.40
N VAL A 58 1.80 -6.30 14.09
CA VAL A 58 1.33 -5.44 15.18
C VAL A 58 1.66 -6.12 16.50
N THR A 59 2.32 -5.37 17.40
CA THR A 59 2.57 -5.81 18.77
C THR A 59 1.79 -4.91 19.72
N LEU A 60 0.96 -5.53 20.55
CA LEU A 60 0.21 -4.89 21.61
C LEU A 60 0.86 -5.27 22.94
N LYS A 61 1.07 -4.29 23.82
CA LYS A 61 1.50 -4.54 25.20
C LYS A 61 0.31 -4.27 26.11
N ASP A 62 -0.09 -5.21 26.95
CA ASP A 62 -1.01 -4.86 28.02
C ASP A 62 -0.25 -4.22 29.20
N GLY A 63 -0.98 -3.59 30.12
CA GLY A 63 -0.42 -2.96 31.32
C GLY A 63 0.28 -3.93 32.30
N LYS A 64 0.35 -5.22 31.97
CA LYS A 64 1.08 -6.26 32.70
C LYS A 64 2.33 -6.73 31.95
N GLY A 65 2.66 -6.09 30.82
CA GLY A 65 3.80 -6.43 29.97
C GLY A 65 3.57 -7.62 29.04
N VAL A 66 2.36 -8.19 28.99
CA VAL A 66 2.05 -9.32 28.09
C VAL A 66 1.96 -8.79 26.66
N GLN A 67 2.70 -9.44 25.76
CA GLN A 67 2.76 -9.06 24.35
C GLN A 67 1.81 -9.92 23.53
N LYS A 68 0.79 -9.31 22.90
CA LYS A 68 0.00 -9.95 21.86
C LYS A 68 0.52 -9.52 20.49
N VAL A 69 0.79 -10.51 19.64
CA VAL A 69 1.29 -10.30 18.28
C VAL A 69 0.19 -10.65 17.29
N LEU A 70 -0.07 -9.75 16.36
CA LEU A 70 -1.05 -9.90 15.30
C LEU A 70 -0.39 -9.59 13.96
N TYR A 71 -0.91 -10.22 12.90
CA TYR A 71 -0.55 -9.89 11.52
C TYR A 71 -1.78 -9.35 10.81
N LEU A 72 -1.65 -8.16 10.25
CA LEU A 72 -2.75 -7.53 9.53
C LEU A 72 -2.91 -8.17 8.16
N LYS A 73 -4.15 -8.22 7.70
CA LYS A 73 -4.55 -8.71 6.39
C LYS A 73 -5.44 -7.66 5.74
N SER A 74 -5.29 -7.46 4.44
CA SER A 74 -6.24 -6.69 3.66
C SER A 74 -7.59 -7.43 3.67
N PRO A 75 -8.70 -6.80 4.09
CA PRO A 75 -9.99 -7.47 4.20
C PRO A 75 -10.51 -8.02 2.86
N GLN A 76 -10.18 -7.34 1.77
CA GLN A 76 -10.76 -7.60 0.45
C GLN A 76 -9.77 -8.23 -0.54
N ASN A 77 -8.46 -8.23 -0.23
CA ASN A 77 -7.39 -8.61 -1.18
C ASN A 77 -7.64 -8.02 -2.58
N SER A 78 -8.10 -6.76 -2.64
CA SER A 78 -8.46 -6.11 -3.89
C SER A 78 -7.22 -5.87 -4.75
N LEU A 79 -7.40 -5.76 -6.08
CA LEU A 79 -6.32 -5.39 -6.99
C LEU A 79 -5.67 -4.07 -6.58
N GLU A 80 -6.46 -3.09 -6.12
CA GLU A 80 -5.98 -1.82 -5.60
C GLU A 80 -5.04 -2.00 -4.40
N ALA A 81 -5.42 -2.86 -3.44
CA ALA A 81 -4.58 -3.16 -2.28
C ALA A 81 -3.28 -3.86 -2.68
N ILE A 82 -3.33 -4.76 -3.68
CA ILE A 82 -2.14 -5.39 -4.25
C ILE A 82 -1.24 -4.35 -4.90
N PHE A 83 -1.78 -3.42 -5.68
CA PHE A 83 -0.97 -2.42 -6.41
C PHE A 83 -0.32 -1.42 -5.45
N LYS A 84 -1.04 -1.01 -4.39
CA LYS A 84 -0.51 -0.19 -3.29
C LYS A 84 0.60 -0.92 -2.55
N ALA A 85 0.40 -2.20 -2.22
CA ALA A 85 1.41 -3.02 -1.54
C ALA A 85 2.64 -3.28 -2.43
N ASN A 86 2.46 -3.52 -3.73
CA ASN A 86 3.55 -3.68 -4.71
C ASN A 86 4.45 -2.45 -4.72
N SER A 87 3.85 -1.27 -4.87
CA SER A 87 4.59 -0.01 -4.87
C SER A 87 5.28 0.25 -3.54
N LEU A 88 4.65 -0.07 -2.41
CA LEU A 88 5.28 0.10 -1.10
C LEU A 88 6.51 -0.80 -0.95
N VAL A 89 6.43 -2.08 -1.35
CA VAL A 89 7.58 -2.99 -1.28
C VAL A 89 8.71 -2.50 -2.17
N ASP A 90 8.40 -2.14 -3.41
CA ASP A 90 9.38 -1.62 -4.35
C ASP A 90 10.07 -0.36 -3.80
N TRP A 91 9.31 0.56 -3.20
CA TRP A 91 9.85 1.77 -2.58
C TRP A 91 10.73 1.46 -1.35
N LEU A 92 10.31 0.52 -0.49
CA LEU A 92 11.11 0.08 0.66
C LEU A 92 12.40 -0.66 0.24
N ASP A 93 12.39 -1.30 -0.94
CA ASP A 93 13.58 -1.85 -1.59
C ASP A 93 14.43 -0.79 -2.31
N GLY A 94 14.04 0.50 -2.26
CA GLY A 94 14.80 1.63 -2.80
C GLY A 94 14.39 2.10 -4.19
N ALA A 95 13.26 1.64 -4.74
CA ALA A 95 12.78 2.12 -6.02
C ALA A 95 12.43 3.63 -5.99
N THR A 96 12.90 4.34 -7.01
CA THR A 96 12.54 5.75 -7.23
C THR A 96 11.17 5.87 -7.89
N LEU A 97 10.62 7.09 -7.88
CA LEU A 97 9.36 7.38 -8.59
C LEU A 97 9.46 7.10 -10.09
N ASP A 98 10.60 7.44 -10.71
CA ASP A 98 10.88 7.13 -12.13
C ASP A 98 10.95 5.64 -12.40
N THR A 99 11.38 4.85 -11.43
CA THR A 99 11.36 3.40 -11.55
C THR A 99 9.93 2.86 -11.41
N LEU A 100 9.20 3.32 -10.41
CA LEU A 100 7.82 2.88 -10.13
C LEU A 100 6.88 3.14 -11.31
N LYS A 101 7.00 4.29 -11.98
CA LYS A 101 6.11 4.64 -13.11
C LYS A 101 6.27 3.74 -14.33
N THR A 102 7.36 2.97 -14.40
CA THR A 102 7.62 2.01 -15.51
C THR A 102 7.14 0.59 -15.20
N ARG A 103 6.68 0.34 -13.97
CA ARG A 103 6.29 -1.00 -13.53
C ARG A 103 4.77 -1.13 -13.54
N CYS A 104 4.26 -2.16 -14.22
CA CYS A 104 2.84 -2.52 -14.21
C CYS A 104 2.38 -2.92 -12.81
N ARG A 105 1.09 -2.86 -12.50
CA ARG A 105 0.52 -3.24 -11.19
C ARG A 105 1.04 -2.42 -10.01
N ARG A 106 1.33 -1.14 -10.24
CA ARG A 106 1.80 -0.20 -9.22
C ARG A 106 0.77 0.90 -9.02
N HIS A 107 0.66 1.35 -7.78
CA HIS A 107 -0.03 2.58 -7.44
C HIS A 107 0.97 3.67 -7.05
N ILE A 108 0.74 4.89 -7.52
CA ILE A 108 1.53 6.06 -7.14
C ILE A 108 0.54 7.16 -6.78
N CYS A 109 0.69 7.74 -5.60
CA CYS A 109 -0.10 8.89 -5.18
C CYS A 109 0.83 10.03 -4.81
N ILE A 110 0.80 11.10 -5.62
CA ILE A 110 1.48 12.35 -5.33
C ILE A 110 0.45 13.30 -4.71
N ASN A 111 0.81 13.94 -3.60
CA ASN A 111 -0.08 14.89 -2.92
C ASN A 111 -0.52 16.01 -3.89
N LEU A 112 -1.83 16.26 -3.97
CA LEU A 112 -2.44 17.30 -4.81
C LEU A 112 -1.89 18.70 -4.55
N LYS A 113 -1.39 18.97 -3.34
CA LYS A 113 -0.81 20.27 -2.96
C LYS A 113 0.62 20.47 -3.46
N ASN A 114 1.23 19.45 -4.08
CA ASN A 114 2.58 19.57 -4.61
C ASN A 114 2.56 20.36 -5.93
N ILE A 115 3.00 21.62 -5.87
CA ILE A 115 2.97 22.56 -7.00
C ILE A 115 4.10 22.36 -8.02
N ALA A 116 5.14 21.60 -7.68
CA ALA A 116 6.32 21.38 -8.53
C ALA A 116 6.45 19.90 -8.89
N VAL A 117 5.55 19.41 -9.73
CA VAL A 117 5.54 18.02 -10.25
C VAL A 117 5.90 18.06 -11.74
N ALA A 118 6.84 17.20 -12.15
CA ALA A 118 7.21 17.05 -13.55
C ALA A 118 5.99 16.64 -14.41
N GLU A 119 5.99 17.03 -15.69
CA GLU A 119 4.82 16.90 -16.57
C GLU A 119 4.31 15.45 -16.65
N ASP A 120 5.22 14.49 -16.77
CA ASP A 120 4.95 13.06 -16.87
C ASP A 120 4.47 12.43 -15.55
N LEU A 121 4.61 13.16 -14.43
CA LEU A 121 4.15 12.74 -13.11
C LEU A 121 2.79 13.35 -12.72
N LYS A 122 2.29 14.34 -13.46
CA LYS A 122 1.03 15.03 -13.14
C LYS A 122 -0.17 14.08 -13.12
N LEU A 123 -0.14 13.00 -13.90
CA LEU A 123 -1.24 12.03 -13.93
C LEU A 123 -1.39 11.26 -12.60
N PHE A 124 -0.35 11.21 -11.76
CA PHE A 124 -0.37 10.59 -10.44
C PHE A 124 -0.75 11.55 -9.30
N LEU A 125 -1.04 12.82 -9.61
CA LEU A 125 -1.59 13.77 -8.63
C LEU A 125 -2.93 13.26 -8.10
N GLY A 126 -3.00 13.04 -6.79
CA GLY A 126 -4.18 12.48 -6.14
C GLY A 126 -4.36 10.97 -6.29
N GLY A 127 -3.39 10.25 -6.87
CA GLY A 127 -3.43 8.80 -6.99
C GLY A 127 -3.75 8.30 -8.40
N ALA A 128 -2.93 7.38 -8.90
CA ALA A 128 -3.23 6.60 -10.09
C ALA A 128 -2.61 5.20 -10.02
N TYR A 129 -3.23 4.28 -10.77
CA TYR A 129 -2.84 2.88 -10.89
C TYR A 129 -2.28 2.62 -12.28
N ILE A 130 -1.18 1.90 -12.36
CA ILE A 130 -0.58 1.39 -13.60
C ILE A 130 -1.06 -0.05 -13.72
N LEU A 131 -1.84 -0.34 -14.76
CA LEU A 131 -2.47 -1.64 -14.97
C LEU A 131 -1.50 -2.68 -15.52
N ASP A 132 -1.98 -3.90 -15.73
CA ASP A 132 -1.20 -5.03 -16.27
C ASP A 132 -0.69 -4.78 -17.70
N ASP A 133 -1.39 -3.96 -18.47
CA ASP A 133 -1.05 -3.56 -19.84
C ASP A 133 -0.21 -2.27 -19.91
N GLY A 134 0.17 -1.73 -18.75
CA GLY A 134 0.94 -0.49 -18.64
C GLY A 134 0.12 0.80 -18.78
N PHE A 135 -1.19 0.72 -19.03
CA PHE A 135 -2.03 1.92 -19.02
C PHE A 135 -2.20 2.45 -17.60
N THR A 136 -2.18 3.78 -17.46
CA THR A 136 -2.38 4.44 -16.18
C THR A 136 -3.79 4.98 -16.05
N VAL A 137 -4.45 4.68 -14.93
CA VAL A 137 -5.83 5.10 -14.62
C VAL A 137 -5.83 5.87 -13.31
N GLN A 138 -6.41 7.07 -13.30
CA GLN A 138 -6.56 7.85 -12.07
C GLN A 138 -7.49 7.18 -11.07
N GLU A 139 -7.12 7.25 -9.79
CA GLU A 139 -7.87 6.64 -8.67
C GLU A 139 -9.30 7.18 -8.61
N ASN A 140 -9.48 8.48 -8.86
CA ASN A 140 -10.79 9.12 -8.88
C ASN A 140 -11.70 8.65 -10.03
N THR A 141 -11.14 8.06 -11.10
CA THR A 141 -11.91 7.54 -12.24
C THR A 141 -12.49 6.14 -11.98
N ILE A 142 -11.90 5.38 -11.05
CA ILE A 142 -12.38 4.03 -10.66
C ILE A 142 -13.73 4.13 -9.93
N TYR A 143 -13.90 5.15 -9.08
CA TYR A 143 -15.18 5.43 -8.40
C TYR A 143 -16.34 5.71 -9.38
N CYS A 144 -16.08 6.29 -10.55
CA CYS A 144 -17.11 6.58 -11.55
C CYS A 144 -17.60 5.35 -12.33
N LYS A 145 -16.81 4.27 -12.43
CA LYS A 145 -17.26 3.03 -13.09
C LYS A 145 -18.01 2.10 -12.14
N ALA A 146 -17.63 2.03 -10.86
CA ALA A 146 -18.32 1.19 -9.87
C ALA A 146 -19.73 1.69 -9.49
N HIS A 147 -19.97 3.01 -9.56
CA HIS A 147 -21.31 3.58 -9.30
C HIS A 147 -22.29 3.42 -10.47
N LYS A 148 -21.82 3.34 -11.73
CA LYS A 148 -22.69 3.14 -12.90
C LYS A 148 -23.24 1.72 -13.02
N SER A 149 -22.53 0.72 -12.48
CA SER A 149 -22.97 -0.67 -12.46
C SER A 149 -23.89 -1.05 -11.28
N ARG A 150 -24.18 -0.10 -10.37
CA ARG A 150 -25.16 -0.29 -9.28
C ARG A 150 -26.50 0.42 -9.53
N GLN A 151 -26.68 1.02 -10.71
CA GLN A 151 -27.90 1.72 -11.11
C GLN A 151 -28.52 1.13 -12.40
N GLN A 152 -28.16 -0.09 -12.78
CA GLN A 152 -28.83 -0.88 -13.82
C GLN A 152 -29.44 -2.14 -13.20
#